data_AF-A0A6P8MGG1-F1
#
_entry.id   AF-A0A6P8MGG1-F1
#
_cell.length_a   1.000
_cell.length_b   1.000
_cell.length_c   1.000
_cell.angle_alpha   90.00
_cell.angle_beta   90.00
_cell.angle_gamma   90.00
#
_symmetry.space_group_name_H-M   'P 1'
#
loop_
_entity.id
_entity.type
_entity.pdbx_description
1 polymer ?
#
loop_
_entity_poly.entity_id
_entity_poly.type
_entity_poly.pdbx_seq_one_letter_code
_entity_poly.pdbx_strand_id
1 'polypeptide(L)'
;MSFHQFNAFTGRLKHSTQLQALYPLSPRPLEKVEPIKMMFDSVKTKPVSTSLSGKQNYSTVPAKLKKLQQEWQADLTKPTYLLRGRSDNMIVAGLSAVSAICFVANMYYLLELRKKF
;
A
#
# COMPACT_ATOMS: atom_id res chain seq x y z
N MET A 1 -14.34 2.46 11.54
CA MET A 1 -14.92 1.41 10.68
C MET A 1 -14.10 0.14 10.86
N SER A 2 -14.75 -0.97 11.23
CA SER A 2 -14.13 -2.27 11.47
C SER A 2 -14.31 -3.16 10.24
N PHE A 3 -13.21 -3.65 9.66
CA PHE A 3 -13.18 -4.41 8.40
C PHE A 3 -13.18 -5.94 8.60
N HIS A 4 -13.62 -6.41 9.78
CA HIS A 4 -13.60 -7.83 10.09
C HIS A 4 -14.82 -8.54 9.48
N GLN A 5 -14.60 -9.26 8.39
CA GLN A 5 -15.64 -10.10 7.81
C GLN A 5 -15.69 -11.44 8.54
N PHE A 6 -16.85 -11.83 9.08
CA PHE A 6 -17.00 -13.14 9.70
C PHE A 6 -17.01 -14.26 8.65
N ASN A 7 -16.29 -15.36 8.92
CA ASN A 7 -16.32 -16.57 8.12
C ASN A 7 -17.19 -17.63 8.80
N ALA A 8 -18.44 -17.76 8.31
CA ALA A 8 -19.42 -18.70 8.82
C ALA A 8 -18.94 -20.16 8.81
N PHE A 9 -18.08 -20.55 7.86
CA PHE A 9 -17.56 -21.93 7.78
C PHE A 9 -16.54 -22.28 8.85
N THR A 10 -15.80 -21.28 9.35
CA THR A 10 -14.73 -21.52 10.35
C THR A 10 -15.07 -20.97 11.73
N GLY A 11 -16.21 -20.27 11.87
CA GLY A 11 -16.60 -19.57 13.09
C GLY A 11 -15.64 -18.44 13.48
N ARG A 12 -14.78 -17.98 12.55
CA ARG A 12 -13.69 -17.03 12.81
C ARG A 12 -13.84 -15.77 11.98
N LEU A 13 -13.33 -14.65 12.48
CA LEU A 13 -13.16 -13.44 11.67
C LEU A 13 -12.10 -13.72 10.60
N LYS A 14 -12.40 -13.44 9.33
CA LYS A 14 -11.45 -13.53 8.22
C LYS A 14 -10.27 -12.62 8.52
N HIS A 15 -9.06 -13.17 8.40
CA HIS A 15 -7.86 -12.35 8.42
C HIS A 15 -7.93 -11.36 7.25
N SER A 16 -7.73 -10.08 7.56
CA SER A 16 -7.63 -9.03 6.56
C SER A 16 -6.33 -9.25 5.77
N THR A 17 -6.45 -9.84 4.58
CA THR A 17 -5.32 -10.04 3.64
C THR A 17 -5.31 -9.00 2.53
N GLN A 18 -6.28 -8.07 2.53
CA GLN A 18 -6.39 -7.06 1.49
C GLN A 18 -5.41 -5.90 1.78
N LEU A 19 -4.27 -5.92 1.07
CA LEU A 19 -3.34 -4.79 1.04
C LEU A 19 -4.03 -3.59 0.38
N GLN A 20 -4.47 -2.63 1.18
CA GLN A 20 -4.95 -1.34 0.67
C GLN A 20 -3.78 -0.35 0.64
N ALA A 21 -3.57 0.29 -0.51
CA ALA A 21 -2.44 1.18 -0.76
C ALA A 21 -2.48 2.51 0.03
N LEU A 22 -3.60 2.84 0.68
CA LEU A 22 -3.87 4.16 1.28
C LEU A 22 -4.08 4.15 2.80
N TYR A 23 -3.80 3.04 3.50
CA TYR A 23 -3.96 2.98 4.96
C TYR A 23 -2.61 2.72 5.67
N PRO A 24 -2.20 3.56 6.65
CA PRO A 24 -0.88 3.49 7.29
C PRO A 24 -0.77 2.45 8.41
N LEU A 25 -1.81 1.64 8.63
CA LEU A 25 -1.80 0.62 9.66
C LEU A 25 -1.42 -0.70 9.00
N SER A 26 -0.18 -1.14 9.21
CA SER A 26 0.11 -2.58 9.12
C SER A 26 -0.99 -3.28 9.92
N PRO A 27 -1.78 -4.19 9.32
CA PRO A 27 -2.84 -4.85 10.05
C PRO A 27 -2.16 -5.53 11.23
N ARG A 28 -2.37 -4.98 12.45
CA ARG A 28 -1.88 -5.61 13.66
C ARG A 28 -2.42 -7.04 13.58
N PRO A 29 -1.56 -8.06 13.54
CA PRO A 29 -2.06 -9.42 13.56
C PRO A 29 -2.96 -9.50 14.78
N LEU A 30 -4.25 -9.82 14.59
CA LEU A 30 -5.15 -10.06 15.72
C LEU A 30 -4.36 -10.94 16.68
N GLU A 31 -4.25 -10.48 17.93
CA GLU A 31 -3.49 -11.13 19.00
C GLU A 31 -3.59 -12.63 18.83
N LYS A 32 -2.44 -13.32 18.79
CA LYS A 32 -2.33 -14.77 18.59
C LYS A 32 -3.49 -15.43 19.32
N VAL A 33 -4.51 -15.81 18.56
CA VAL A 33 -5.81 -16.18 19.10
C VAL A 33 -5.56 -17.38 19.96
N GLU A 34 -5.70 -17.22 21.28
CA GLU A 34 -5.68 -18.35 22.20
C GLU A 34 -6.65 -19.39 21.65
N PRO A 35 -6.22 -20.64 21.48
CA PRO A 35 -7.06 -21.65 20.88
C PRO A 35 -8.34 -21.73 21.70
N ILE A 36 -9.49 -21.52 21.05
CA ILE A 36 -10.81 -21.70 21.65
C ILE A 36 -10.80 -23.08 22.31
N LYS A 37 -10.83 -23.12 23.64
CA LYS A 37 -10.97 -24.37 24.41
C LYS A 37 -12.38 -24.88 24.18
N MET A 38 -12.56 -25.64 23.11
CA MET A 38 -13.78 -26.43 22.91
C MET A 38 -13.87 -27.44 24.05
N MET A 39 -14.95 -27.35 24.85
CA MET A 39 -15.28 -28.37 25.83
C MET A 39 -15.94 -29.52 25.08
N PHE A 40 -15.32 -30.70 25.12
CA PHE A 40 -15.86 -31.91 24.49
C PHE A 40 -16.69 -32.67 25.51
N ASP A 41 -17.83 -33.19 25.05
CA ASP A 41 -18.79 -33.94 25.89
C ASP A 41 -18.22 -35.28 26.40
N SER A 42 -17.14 -35.79 25.79
CA SER A 42 -16.52 -37.07 26.15
C SER A 42 -15.01 -37.07 25.92
N VAL A 43 -14.27 -37.79 26.76
CA VAL A 43 -12.81 -38.01 26.60
C VAL A 43 -12.48 -38.73 25.28
N LYS A 44 -13.45 -39.44 24.70
CA LYS A 44 -13.32 -40.13 23.41
C LYS A 44 -13.54 -39.21 22.21
N THR A 45 -14.29 -38.12 22.37
CA THR A 45 -14.52 -37.12 21.31
C THR A 45 -13.41 -36.08 21.33
N LYS A 46 -12.17 -36.52 21.10
CA LYS A 46 -11.07 -35.56 20.88
C LYS A 46 -11.20 -35.00 19.46
N PRO A 47 -11.02 -33.69 19.27
CA PRO A 47 -10.94 -33.11 17.95
C PRO A 47 -9.70 -33.72 17.29
N VAL A 48 -9.85 -34.23 16.06
CA VAL A 48 -8.69 -34.58 15.25
C VAL A 48 -7.88 -33.29 15.10
N SER A 49 -6.72 -33.25 15.75
CA SER A 49 -5.71 -32.23 15.52
C SER A 49 -5.28 -32.39 14.07
N THR A 50 -5.95 -31.69 13.16
CA THR A 50 -5.31 -31.33 11.91
C THR A 50 -4.16 -30.44 12.34
N SER A 51 -2.94 -30.99 12.34
CA SER A 51 -1.78 -30.13 12.31
C SER A 51 -2.07 -29.16 11.18
N LEU A 52 -2.13 -27.87 11.50
CA LEU A 52 -2.08 -26.82 10.50
C LEU A 52 -0.68 -26.90 9.87
N SER A 53 -0.42 -27.99 9.15
CA SER A 53 0.66 -28.19 8.21
C SER A 53 0.31 -27.50 6.88
N GLY A 54 -0.59 -26.52 6.93
CA GLY A 54 -0.55 -25.44 5.97
C GLY A 54 0.69 -24.64 6.32
N LYS A 55 1.80 -24.85 5.58
CA LYS A 55 2.82 -23.81 5.42
C LYS A 55 2.06 -22.51 5.25
N GLN A 56 2.04 -21.66 6.28
CA GLN A 56 1.60 -20.30 6.11
C GLN A 56 2.61 -19.72 5.14
N ASN A 57 2.25 -19.70 3.86
CA ASN A 57 3.02 -19.07 2.82
C ASN A 57 3.01 -17.58 3.17
N TYR A 58 3.97 -17.17 4.00
CA TYR A 58 4.22 -15.76 4.22
C TYR A 58 4.54 -15.20 2.85
N SER A 59 3.78 -14.20 2.41
CA SER A 59 4.09 -13.47 1.20
C SER A 59 5.40 -12.72 1.46
N THR A 60 6.52 -13.35 1.13
CA THR A 60 7.84 -12.72 1.24
C THR A 60 7.96 -11.75 0.09
N VAL A 61 7.75 -10.46 0.40
CA VAL A 61 8.08 -9.38 -0.52
C VAL A 61 9.58 -9.44 -0.80
N PRO A 62 10.01 -9.42 -2.08
CA PRO A 62 11.42 -9.34 -2.43
C PRO A 62 12.13 -8.21 -1.68
N ALA A 63 13.34 -8.45 -1.18
CA ALA A 63 14.06 -7.49 -0.34
C ALA A 63 14.21 -6.10 -1.00
N LYS A 64 14.33 -6.05 -2.34
CA LYS A 64 14.39 -4.81 -3.12
C LYS A 64 13.09 -3.99 -3.00
N LEU A 65 11.93 -4.64 -3.11
CA LEU A 65 10.63 -3.97 -3.01
C LEU A 65 10.37 -3.49 -1.57
N LYS A 66 10.79 -4.25 -0.57
CA LYS A 66 10.70 -3.84 0.83
C LYS A 66 11.53 -2.57 1.11
N LYS A 67 12.74 -2.47 0.54
CA LYS A 67 13.57 -1.25 0.65
C LYS A 67 12.89 -0.06 -0.02
N LEU A 68 12.37 -0.24 -1.24
CA LEU A 68 11.64 0.81 -1.94
C LEU A 68 10.42 1.30 -1.15
N GLN A 69 9.64 0.38 -0.57
CA GLN A 69 8.49 0.72 0.27
C GLN A 69 8.91 1.54 1.49
N GLN A 70 10.01 1.19 2.15
CA GLN A 70 10.53 1.95 3.29
C GLN A 70 11.00 3.34 2.88
N GLU A 71 11.72 3.47 1.77
CA GLU A 71 12.17 4.76 1.23
C GLU A 71 10.99 5.69 0.91
N TRP A 72 9.92 5.15 0.32
CA TRP A 72 8.73 5.92 -0.06
C TRP A 72 7.80 6.26 1.11
N GLN A 73 7.96 5.58 2.25
CA GLN A 73 7.21 5.82 3.48
C GLN A 73 8.02 6.59 4.54
N ALA A 74 9.28 6.91 4.26
CA ALA A 74 10.19 7.50 5.25
C ALA A 74 9.79 8.93 5.67
N ASP A 75 9.20 9.70 4.75
CA ASP A 75 8.82 11.09 4.99
C ASP A 75 7.47 11.41 4.36
N LEU A 76 6.44 11.45 5.19
CA LEU A 76 5.07 11.76 4.76
C LEU A 76 4.83 13.26 4.56
N THR A 77 5.78 14.11 4.96
CA THR A 77 5.64 15.57 4.83
C THR A 77 5.95 16.04 3.42
N LYS A 78 6.73 15.27 2.67
CA LYS A 78 7.12 15.58 1.29
C LYS A 78 6.13 15.01 0.28
N PRO A 79 5.83 15.73 -0.81
CA PRO A 79 5.00 15.18 -1.87
C PRO A 79 5.71 14.04 -2.58
N THR A 80 4.93 13.06 -3.05
CA THR A 80 5.45 11.80 -3.59
C THR A 80 6.45 11.98 -4.74
N TYR A 81 6.23 12.99 -5.58
CA TYR A 81 7.06 13.26 -6.76
C TYR A 81 8.41 13.93 -6.42
N LEU A 82 8.69 14.25 -5.15
CA LEU A 82 9.98 14.80 -4.69
C LEU A 82 10.69 13.89 -3.67
N LEU A 83 10.14 12.68 -3.41
CA LEU A 83 10.62 11.80 -2.36
C LEU A 83 12.08 11.36 -2.54
N ARG A 84 12.55 11.21 -3.79
CA ARG A 84 13.92 10.79 -4.08
C ARG A 84 14.94 11.93 -3.93
N GLY A 85 14.48 13.16 -3.70
CA GLY A 85 15.30 14.32 -3.40
C GLY A 85 15.84 15.03 -4.64
N ARG A 86 17.17 15.13 -4.76
CA ARG A 86 17.83 16.01 -5.75
C ARG A 86 17.52 15.65 -7.20
N SER A 87 17.43 14.35 -7.54
CA SER A 87 17.10 13.91 -8.90
C SER A 87 15.74 14.42 -9.34
N ASP A 88 14.76 14.28 -8.45
CA ASP A 88 13.37 14.63 -8.73
C ASP A 88 13.22 16.14 -8.85
N ASN A 89 13.90 16.90 -7.96
CA ASN A 89 13.95 18.35 -8.05
C ASN A 89 14.51 18.84 -9.40
N MET A 90 15.58 18.22 -9.90
CA MET A 90 16.16 18.60 -11.21
C MET A 90 15.20 18.30 -12.36
N ILE A 91 14.52 17.16 -12.32
CA ILE A 91 13.53 16.78 -13.34
C ILE A 91 12.35 17.77 -13.34
N VAL A 92 11.80 18.06 -12.15
CA VAL A 92 10.68 19.00 -12.01
C VAL A 92 11.09 20.41 -12.45
N ALA A 93 12.26 20.87 -12.04
CA ALA A 93 12.78 22.18 -12.44
C ALA A 93 12.94 22.27 -13.97
N GLY A 94 13.58 21.27 -14.59
CA GLY A 94 13.75 21.22 -16.04
C GLY A 94 12.42 21.21 -16.78
N LEU A 95 11.46 20.40 -16.33
CA LEU A 95 10.13 20.32 -16.96
C LEU A 95 9.39 21.66 -16.86
N SER A 96 9.40 22.28 -15.67
CA SER A 96 8.75 23.57 -15.45
C SER A 96 9.34 24.69 -16.31
N ALA A 97 10.66 24.70 -16.49
CA ALA A 97 11.35 25.67 -17.33
C ALA A 97 10.97 25.51 -18.81
N VAL A 98 10.98 24.27 -19.33
CA VAL A 98 10.58 23.99 -20.71
C VAL A 98 9.12 24.37 -20.95
N SER A 99 8.22 24.02 -20.04
CA SER A 99 6.80 24.40 -20.14
C SER A 99 6.60 25.91 -20.16
N ALA A 100 7.33 26.65 -19.32
CA ALA A 100 7.26 28.12 -19.30
C ALA A 100 7.76 28.74 -20.61
N ILE A 101 8.89 28.24 -21.15
CA ILE A 101 9.43 28.72 -22.44
C ILE A 101 8.43 28.46 -23.57
N CYS A 102 7.87 27.24 -23.64
CA CYS A 102 6.86 26.90 -24.64
C CYS A 102 5.61 27.78 -24.51
N PHE A 103 5.17 28.08 -23.30
CA PHE A 103 4.04 28.97 -23.05
C PHE A 103 4.29 30.40 -23.56
N VAL A 104 5.46 30.97 -23.25
CA VAL A 104 5.84 32.30 -23.71
C VAL A 104 5.96 32.35 -25.24
N ALA A 105 6.59 31.35 -25.85
CA ALA A 105 6.68 31.24 -27.30
C ALA A 105 5.30 31.17 -27.96
N ASN A 106 4.39 30.36 -27.41
CA ASN A 106 3.02 30.25 -27.92
C ASN A 106 2.27 31.58 -27.79
N MET A 107 2.41 32.27 -26.66
CA MET A 107 1.82 33.60 -26.46
C MET A 107 2.35 34.63 -27.46
N TYR A 108 3.65 34.62 -27.75
CA TYR A 108 4.25 35.50 -28.75
C TYR A 108 3.61 35.28 -30.13
N TYR A 109 3.55 34.03 -30.60
CA TYR A 109 2.95 33.71 -31.90
C TYR A 109 1.45 34.04 -31.97
N LEU A 110 0.72 33.86 -30.86
CA LEU A 110 -0.70 34.21 -30.78
C LEU A 110 -0.90 35.73 -30.95
N LEU A 111 -0.07 36.55 -30.30
CA LEU A 111 -0.11 37.99 -30.45
C LEU A 111 0.27 38.43 -31.87
N GLU A 112 1.23 37.77 -32.50
CA GLU A 112 1.62 38.04 -33.88
C GLU A 112 0.49 37.70 -34.85
N LEU A 113 -0.18 36.56 -34.67
CA LEU A 113 -1.36 36.18 -35.43
C LEU A 113 -2.50 37.19 -35.28
N ARG A 114 -2.77 37.67 -34.06
CA ARG A 114 -3.79 38.70 -33.79
C ARG A 114 -3.48 40.05 -34.44
N LYS A 115 -2.21 40.37 -34.70
CA LYS A 115 -1.87 41.60 -35.43
C LYS A 115 -2.08 41.46 -36.94
N LYS A 116 -2.06 40.22 -37.45
CA LYS A 116 -2.12 39.90 -38.88
C LYS A 116 -3.54 39.68 -39.40
N PHE A 117 -4.45 39.24 -38.53
CA PHE A 117 -5.87 39.03 -38.79
C PHE A 117 -6.71 39.96 -37.92
#